data_AF-A0A2N3YL20-F1
#
_entry.id   AF-A0A2N3YL20-F1
#
_cell.length_a   1.000
_cell.length_b   1.000
_cell.length_c   1.000
_cell.angle_alpha   90.00
_cell.angle_beta   90.00
_cell.angle_gamma   90.00
#
_symmetry.space_group_name_H-M   'P 1'
#
loop_
_entity.id
_entity.type
_entity.pdbx_description
1 polymer ?
#
loop_
_entity_poly.entity_id
_entity_poly.type
_entity_poly.pdbx_seq_one_letter_code
_entity_poly.pdbx_strand_id
1 'polypeptide(L)'
;MSDLDWSTPEGLAAIRTHLAAQIDGWQAPEAYAVALSPASSSPEWVLPHVNAPGGRHQLPAVVLATILGHDGSTASLPLSRTDLEAAVASLEPAEACTAMGHPNLAAWRAVLHELDGNPAREAVAVFVADLGDPVTSEADASLRVAVQGVTPEV
;
A
#
# COMPACT_ATOMS: atom_id res chain seq x y z
N MET A 1 16.16 -14.58 17.62
CA MET A 1 14.79 -14.09 17.38
C MET A 1 14.92 -12.60 17.22
N SER A 2 14.51 -12.02 16.10
CA SER A 2 14.52 -10.56 15.95
C SER A 2 13.39 -10.00 16.79
N ASP A 3 13.69 -9.03 17.65
CA ASP A 3 12.69 -8.34 18.44
C ASP A 3 11.78 -7.49 17.53
N LEU A 4 10.53 -7.29 17.94
CA LEU A 4 9.57 -6.44 17.24
C LEU A 4 9.93 -4.96 17.48
N ASP A 5 10.99 -4.51 16.81
CA ASP A 5 11.56 -3.17 16.94
C ASP A 5 11.29 -2.34 15.68
N TRP A 6 10.51 -1.27 15.82
CA TRP A 6 10.18 -0.37 14.71
C TRP A 6 11.34 0.52 14.26
N SER A 7 12.45 0.57 15.01
CA SER A 7 13.58 1.45 14.74
C SER A 7 14.68 0.82 13.87
N THR A 8 14.57 -0.48 13.55
CA THR A 8 15.59 -1.22 12.79
C THR A 8 15.00 -1.93 11.57
N PRO A 9 15.76 -2.08 10.47
CA PRO A 9 15.31 -2.84 9.30
C PRO A 9 14.91 -4.28 9.64
N GLU A 10 15.69 -4.95 10.50
CA GLU A 10 15.43 -6.32 10.92
C GLU A 10 14.15 -6.42 11.76
N GLY A 11 13.90 -5.44 12.62
CA GLY A 11 12.69 -5.37 13.43
C GLY A 11 11.44 -5.07 12.58
N LEU A 12 11.53 -4.17 11.58
CA LEU A 12 10.45 -3.96 10.61
C LEU A 12 10.14 -5.23 9.81
N ALA A 13 11.17 -6.00 9.42
CA ALA A 13 10.98 -7.29 8.76
C ALA A 13 10.33 -8.33 9.69
N ALA A 14 10.66 -8.31 10.99
CA ALA A 14 10.04 -9.16 12.01
C ALA A 14 8.57 -8.78 12.23
N ILE A 15 8.25 -7.49 12.31
CA ILE A 15 6.88 -6.96 12.42
C ILE A 15 6.06 -7.35 11.20
N ARG A 16 6.58 -7.17 9.99
CA ARG A 16 5.92 -7.64 8.75
C ARG A 16 5.59 -9.13 8.85
N THR A 17 6.55 -9.95 9.26
CA THR A 17 6.37 -11.40 9.40
C THR A 17 5.31 -11.74 10.44
N HIS A 18 5.29 -11.02 11.56
CA HIS A 18 4.31 -11.19 12.62
C HIS A 18 2.88 -10.80 12.19
N LEU A 19 2.71 -9.71 11.45
CA LEU A 19 1.41 -9.29 10.90
C LEU A 19 0.92 -10.27 9.83
N ALA A 20 1.82 -10.67 8.92
CA ALA A 20 1.50 -11.64 7.86
C ALA A 20 0.98 -12.97 8.44
N ALA A 21 1.57 -13.45 9.54
CA ALA A 21 1.14 -14.69 10.20
C ALA A 21 -0.27 -14.63 10.82
N GLN A 22 -0.88 -13.45 10.94
CA GLN A 22 -2.23 -13.26 11.48
C GLN A 22 -3.30 -13.25 10.39
N ILE A 23 -2.90 -13.14 9.12
CA ILE A 23 -3.81 -13.14 7.99
C ILE A 23 -3.78 -14.55 7.38
N ASP A 24 -4.89 -15.28 7.48
CA ASP A 24 -5.01 -16.61 6.88
C ASP A 24 -4.90 -16.49 5.35
N GLY A 25 -4.08 -17.34 4.74
CA GLY A 25 -3.83 -17.31 3.30
C GLY A 25 -2.96 -16.14 2.81
N TRP A 26 -2.33 -15.36 3.69
CA TRP A 26 -1.56 -14.18 3.27
C TRP A 26 -0.54 -14.47 2.16
N GLN A 27 -0.67 -13.73 1.06
CA GLN A 27 0.30 -13.65 -0.01
C GLN A 27 0.78 -12.20 -0.14
N ALA A 28 2.10 -11.99 -0.07
CA ALA A 28 2.66 -10.68 -0.37
C ALA A 28 2.41 -10.35 -1.85
N PRO A 29 1.76 -9.21 -2.18
CA PRO A 29 1.47 -8.85 -3.56
C PRO A 29 2.77 -8.53 -4.32
N GLU A 30 2.82 -8.88 -5.61
CA GLU A 30 3.88 -8.43 -6.52
C GLU A 30 3.89 -6.90 -6.67
N ALA A 31 2.72 -6.28 -6.70
CA ALA A 31 2.58 -4.83 -6.73
C ALA A 31 1.38 -4.34 -5.93
N TYR A 32 1.49 -3.16 -5.33
CA TYR A 32 0.37 -2.53 -4.64
C TYR A 32 0.50 -1.01 -4.58
N ALA A 33 -0.64 -0.35 -4.45
CA ALA A 33 -0.73 1.10 -4.27
C ALA A 33 -2.03 1.51 -3.57
N VAL A 34 -2.04 2.73 -3.03
CA VAL A 34 -3.30 3.44 -2.72
C VAL A 34 -3.58 4.40 -3.87
N ALA A 35 -4.66 4.12 -4.59
CA ALA A 35 -5.13 4.92 -5.70
C ALA A 35 -6.17 5.93 -5.21
N LEU A 36 -6.18 7.11 -5.83
CA LEU A 36 -7.14 8.17 -5.55
C LEU A 36 -7.86 8.55 -6.83
N SER A 37 -9.18 8.67 -6.76
CA SER A 37 -9.98 9.01 -7.94
C SER A 37 -9.57 10.36 -8.52
N PRO A 38 -9.66 10.54 -9.85
CA PRO A 38 -9.26 11.78 -10.51
C PRO A 38 -9.99 13.00 -9.93
N ALA A 39 -9.27 14.12 -9.76
CA ALA A 39 -9.86 15.38 -9.30
C ALA A 39 -10.57 16.18 -10.42
N SER A 40 -10.45 15.72 -11.66
CA SER A 40 -10.99 16.36 -12.87
C SER A 40 -11.71 15.32 -13.74
N SER A 41 -12.22 15.72 -14.91
CA SER A 41 -12.83 14.80 -15.87
C SER A 41 -11.84 13.83 -16.55
N SER A 42 -10.58 13.76 -16.10
CA SER A 42 -9.66 12.71 -16.52
C SER A 42 -10.17 11.35 -16.01
N PRO A 43 -10.09 10.27 -16.79
CA PRO A 43 -10.41 8.93 -16.30
C PRO A 43 -9.26 8.32 -15.49
N GLU A 44 -8.08 8.94 -15.43
CA GLU A 44 -6.88 8.32 -14.87
C GLU A 44 -6.80 8.43 -13.35
N TRP A 45 -6.69 7.27 -12.70
CA TRP A 45 -6.44 7.17 -11.26
C TRP A 45 -5.07 7.76 -10.89
N VAL A 46 -5.05 8.53 -9.81
CA VAL A 46 -3.81 9.09 -9.27
C VAL A 46 -3.19 8.07 -8.32
N LEU A 47 -1.93 7.72 -8.55
CA LEU A 47 -1.15 6.79 -7.74
C LEU A 47 0.03 7.54 -7.12
N PRO A 48 -0.12 8.17 -5.93
CA PRO A 48 0.95 8.99 -5.34
C PRO A 48 2.23 8.22 -5.04
N HIS A 49 2.12 6.91 -4.81
CA HIS A 49 3.26 6.01 -4.73
C HIS A 49 2.87 4.60 -5.22
N VAL A 50 3.79 3.97 -5.96
CA VAL A 50 3.64 2.63 -6.52
C VAL A 50 4.73 1.74 -5.97
N ASN A 51 4.34 0.62 -5.38
CA ASN A 51 5.26 -0.44 -4.97
C ASN A 51 5.31 -1.47 -6.09
N ALA A 52 6.43 -1.48 -6.82
CA ALA A 52 6.66 -2.39 -7.94
C ALA A 52 7.27 -3.74 -7.49
N PRO A 53 7.23 -4.78 -8.35
CA PRO A 53 7.84 -6.08 -8.07
C PRO A 53 9.31 -5.96 -7.67
N GLY A 54 9.70 -6.75 -6.67
CA GLY A 54 11.06 -6.72 -6.11
C GLY A 54 11.36 -5.52 -5.19
N GLY A 55 10.39 -4.63 -4.95
CA GLY A 55 10.55 -3.49 -4.03
C GLY A 55 10.71 -3.91 -2.56
N ARG A 56 11.41 -3.07 -1.79
CA ARG A 56 11.76 -3.32 -0.38
C ARG A 56 10.60 -3.07 0.62
N HIS A 57 9.61 -2.27 0.22
CA HIS A 57 8.54 -1.81 1.11
C HIS A 57 7.36 -2.78 1.16
N GLN A 58 7.52 -3.91 1.85
CA GLN A 58 6.47 -4.93 1.99
C GLN A 58 5.67 -4.85 3.30
N LEU A 59 6.18 -4.12 4.31
CA LEU A 59 5.45 -3.86 5.54
C LEU A 59 4.13 -3.07 5.32
N PRO A 60 4.10 -2.01 4.50
CA PRO A 60 2.86 -1.25 4.29
C PRO A 60 1.75 -2.08 3.63
N ALA A 61 2.08 -3.02 2.74
CA ALA A 61 1.11 -3.93 2.12
C ALA A 61 0.36 -4.76 3.18
N VAL A 62 1.09 -5.38 4.10
CA VAL A 62 0.47 -6.22 5.14
C VAL A 62 -0.29 -5.38 6.17
N VAL A 63 0.15 -4.14 6.45
CA VAL A 63 -0.61 -3.20 7.28
C VAL A 63 -1.96 -2.88 6.63
N LEU A 64 -1.99 -2.49 5.36
CA LEU A 64 -3.24 -2.22 4.63
C LEU A 64 -4.15 -3.46 4.62
N ALA A 65 -3.58 -4.63 4.31
CA ALA A 65 -4.32 -5.87 4.29
C ALA A 65 -4.92 -6.23 5.65
N THR A 66 -4.19 -5.98 6.74
CA THR A 66 -4.68 -6.20 8.11
C THR A 66 -5.88 -5.32 8.41
N ILE A 67 -5.83 -4.04 8.05
CA ILE A 67 -6.94 -3.10 8.26
C ILE A 67 -8.16 -3.48 7.42
N LEU A 68 -7.94 -3.89 6.17
CA LEU A 68 -9.01 -4.22 5.22
C LEU A 68 -9.55 -5.66 5.37
N GLY A 69 -8.92 -6.50 6.20
CA GLY A 69 -9.24 -7.92 6.30
C GLY A 69 -8.98 -8.69 5.00
N HIS A 70 -7.94 -8.31 4.26
CA HIS A 70 -7.59 -8.86 2.95
C HIS A 70 -6.43 -9.85 3.03
N ASP A 71 -6.44 -10.87 2.17
CA ASP A 71 -5.42 -11.94 2.13
C ASP A 71 -4.25 -11.63 1.18
N GLY A 72 -4.30 -10.50 0.48
CA GLY A 72 -3.27 -10.09 -0.49
C GLY A 72 -3.49 -10.63 -1.91
N SER A 73 -4.58 -11.36 -2.16
CA SER A 73 -5.01 -11.73 -3.51
C SER A 73 -5.25 -10.52 -4.41
N THR A 74 -5.22 -10.70 -5.75
CA THR A 74 -5.44 -9.60 -6.70
C THR A 74 -6.84 -9.01 -6.52
N ALA A 75 -6.91 -7.75 -6.08
CA ALA A 75 -8.15 -7.05 -5.80
C ALA A 75 -7.96 -5.53 -5.76
N SER A 76 -9.06 -4.81 -6.02
CA SER A 76 -9.20 -3.38 -5.75
C SER A 76 -10.28 -3.19 -4.69
N LEU A 77 -9.87 -2.72 -3.51
CA LEU A 77 -10.74 -2.61 -2.35
C LEU A 77 -11.03 -1.13 -2.04
N PRO A 78 -12.32 -0.73 -1.88
CA PRO A 78 -12.64 0.60 -1.39
C PRO A 78 -11.90 0.87 -0.08
N LEU A 79 -11.23 2.01 -0.01
CA LEU A 79 -10.47 2.42 1.16
C LEU A 79 -11.11 3.66 1.76
N SER A 80 -11.82 3.49 2.87
CA SER A 80 -12.42 4.63 3.55
C SER A 80 -11.33 5.52 4.16
N ARG A 81 -11.66 6.79 4.38
CA ARG A 81 -10.79 7.71 5.11
C ARG A 81 -10.38 7.13 6.47
N THR A 82 -11.32 6.61 7.23
CA THR A 82 -11.07 6.05 8.56
C THR A 82 -10.10 4.86 8.51
N ASP A 83 -10.24 3.99 7.50
CA ASP A 83 -9.33 2.86 7.32
C ASP A 83 -7.93 3.34 6.94
N LEU A 84 -7.82 4.36 6.09
CA LEU A 84 -6.53 4.95 5.73
C LEU A 84 -5.87 5.67 6.93
N GLU A 85 -6.64 6.37 7.77
CA GLU A 85 -6.15 6.94 9.03
C GLU A 85 -5.63 5.85 9.97
N ALA A 86 -6.35 4.73 10.10
CA ALA A 86 -5.91 3.59 10.90
C ALA A 86 -4.62 2.95 10.33
N ALA A 87 -4.51 2.82 9.00
CA ALA A 87 -3.31 2.31 8.35
C ALA A 87 -2.09 3.24 8.56
N VAL A 88 -2.29 4.57 8.45
CA VAL A 88 -1.25 5.57 8.74
C VAL A 88 -0.80 5.47 10.20
N ALA A 89 -1.73 5.47 11.15
CA ALA A 89 -1.40 5.36 12.58
C ALA A 89 -0.68 4.04 12.91
N SER A 90 -1.06 2.94 12.25
CA SER A 90 -0.40 1.63 12.43
C SER A 90 1.01 1.59 11.84
N LEU A 91 1.29 2.33 10.77
CA LEU A 91 2.60 2.34 10.10
C LEU A 91 3.54 3.44 10.61
N GLU A 92 3.00 4.51 11.19
CA GLU A 92 3.76 5.66 11.72
C GLU A 92 4.98 5.30 12.59
N PRO A 93 4.93 4.30 13.49
CA PRO A 93 6.11 3.92 14.26
C PRO A 93 7.33 3.53 13.41
N ALA A 94 7.15 3.10 12.15
CA ALA A 94 8.24 2.76 11.25
C ALA A 94 9.17 3.94 10.95
N GLU A 95 8.71 5.19 11.09
CA GLU A 95 9.54 6.39 10.91
C GLU A 95 10.73 6.44 11.88
N ALA A 96 10.69 5.69 13.00
CA ALA A 96 11.82 5.53 13.90
C ALA A 96 13.03 4.86 13.19
N CYS A 97 12.78 4.01 12.19
CA CYS A 97 13.81 3.41 11.36
C CYS A 97 14.25 4.40 10.28
N THR A 98 15.30 5.18 10.58
CA THR A 98 15.87 6.18 9.65
C THR A 98 16.80 5.59 8.59
N ALA A 99 17.10 4.28 8.66
CA ALA A 99 17.95 3.58 7.70
C ALA A 99 17.32 3.39 6.31
N MET A 100 16.01 3.64 6.17
CA MET A 100 15.27 3.56 4.92
C MET A 100 14.18 4.65 4.88
N GLY A 101 13.76 5.02 3.67
CA GLY A 101 12.63 5.91 3.48
C GLY A 101 11.28 5.23 3.76
N HIS A 102 10.25 6.04 4.02
CA HIS A 102 8.87 5.58 4.23
C HIS A 102 7.91 6.23 3.20
N PRO A 103 8.13 6.03 1.89
CA PRO A 103 7.38 6.73 0.85
C PRO A 103 5.87 6.42 0.87
N ASN A 104 5.50 5.19 1.27
CA ASN A 104 4.10 4.82 1.46
C ASN A 104 3.41 5.69 2.52
N LEU A 105 4.05 5.92 3.67
CA LEU A 105 3.46 6.72 4.75
C LEU A 105 3.27 8.19 4.32
N ALA A 106 4.26 8.75 3.63
CA ALA A 106 4.16 10.10 3.06
C ALA A 106 3.02 10.19 2.02
N ALA A 107 2.93 9.21 1.13
CA ALA A 107 1.87 9.12 0.13
C ALA A 107 0.48 8.99 0.75
N TRP A 108 0.31 8.15 1.77
CA TRP A 108 -0.97 7.96 2.47
C TRP A 108 -1.42 9.22 3.20
N ARG A 109 -0.50 9.95 3.84
CA ARG A 109 -0.79 11.26 4.44
C ARG A 109 -1.23 12.28 3.39
N ALA A 110 -0.62 12.27 2.20
CA ALA A 110 -1.06 13.13 1.09
C ALA A 110 -2.46 12.75 0.59
N VAL A 111 -2.77 11.45 0.47
CA VAL A 111 -4.12 10.98 0.11
C VAL A 111 -5.15 11.44 1.15
N LEU A 112 -4.86 11.33 2.45
CA LEU A 112 -5.75 11.86 3.50
C LEU A 112 -5.99 13.36 3.34
N HIS A 113 -4.95 14.14 3.07
CA HIS A 113 -5.09 15.58 2.84
C HIS A 113 -6.00 15.89 1.63
N GLU A 114 -5.89 15.12 0.56
CA GLU A 114 -6.74 15.27 -0.63
C GLU A 114 -8.21 14.90 -0.35
N LEU A 115 -8.45 13.84 0.42
CA LEU A 115 -9.81 13.44 0.84
C LEU A 115 -10.43 14.49 1.76
N ASP A 116 -9.64 15.18 2.58
CA ASP A 116 -10.08 16.31 3.41
C ASP A 116 -10.49 17.51 2.56
N GLY A 117 -9.70 17.83 1.53
CA GLY A 117 -9.97 18.94 0.62
C GLY A 117 -11.14 18.69 -0.32
N ASN A 118 -11.44 17.43 -0.65
CA ASN A 118 -12.54 17.07 -1.54
C ASN A 118 -13.17 15.72 -1.16
N PRO A 119 -14.25 15.73 -0.36
CA PRO A 119 -14.95 14.51 0.07
C PRO A 119 -15.62 13.70 -1.06
N ALA A 120 -15.71 14.25 -2.28
CA ALA A 120 -16.21 13.51 -3.43
C ALA A 120 -15.15 12.63 -4.10
N ARG A 121 -13.88 12.75 -3.68
CA ARG A 121 -12.82 11.83 -4.12
C ARG A 121 -12.93 10.51 -3.36
N GLU A 122 -12.53 9.44 -4.02
CA GLU A 122 -12.57 8.08 -3.49
C GLU A 122 -11.16 7.51 -3.49
N ALA A 123 -10.79 6.79 -2.44
CA ALA A 123 -9.54 6.05 -2.38
C ALA A 123 -9.79 4.55 -2.52
N VAL A 124 -8.86 3.84 -3.15
CA VAL A 124 -8.89 2.40 -3.36
C VAL A 124 -7.52 1.82 -3.03
N ALA A 125 -7.46 0.78 -2.21
CA ALA A 125 -6.27 -0.03 -2.05
C ALA A 125 -6.23 -1.08 -3.18
N VAL A 126 -5.18 -1.07 -3.98
CA VAL A 126 -5.01 -1.98 -5.10
C VAL A 126 -3.90 -2.97 -4.76
N PHE A 127 -4.23 -4.26 -4.79
CA PHE A 127 -3.31 -5.38 -4.61
C PHE A 127 -3.25 -6.17 -5.92
N VAL A 128 -2.04 -6.46 -6.40
CA VAL A 128 -1.79 -7.36 -7.52
C VAL A 128 -0.90 -8.49 -7.00
N ALA A 129 -1.51 -9.65 -6.78
CA ALA A 129 -0.84 -10.83 -6.27
C ALA A 129 0.12 -11.43 -7.30
N ASP A 130 -0.29 -11.45 -8.58
CA ASP A 130 0.49 -11.90 -9.73
C ASP A 130 0.19 -10.99 -10.93
N LEU A 131 1.23 -10.50 -11.63
CA LEU A 131 1.06 -9.66 -12.83
C LEU A 131 0.43 -10.40 -14.03
N GLY A 132 0.31 -11.72 -13.97
CA GLY A 132 -0.45 -12.57 -14.89
C GLY A 132 -1.94 -12.68 -14.56
N ASP A 133 -2.38 -12.25 -13.37
CA ASP A 133 -3.80 -12.30 -12.99
C ASP A 133 -4.65 -11.38 -13.89
N PRO A 134 -5.94 -11.70 -14.09
CA PRO A 134 -6.86 -10.82 -14.79
C PRO A 134 -6.95 -9.45 -14.12
N VAL A 135 -7.06 -8.39 -14.93
CA VAL A 135 -7.32 -7.04 -14.44
C VAL A 135 -8.73 -6.98 -13.82
N THR A 136 -8.82 -6.44 -12.62
CA THR A 136 -10.05 -6.43 -11.81
C THR A 136 -10.73 -5.06 -11.74
N SER A 137 -10.02 -3.97 -12.04
CA SER A 137 -10.55 -2.59 -12.04
C SER A 137 -9.73 -1.65 -12.93
N GLU A 138 -10.21 -0.42 -13.13
CA GLU A 138 -9.43 0.64 -13.79
C GLU A 138 -8.21 1.06 -12.96
N ALA A 139 -8.32 1.08 -11.63
CA ALA A 139 -7.19 1.40 -10.74
C ALA A 139 -6.10 0.31 -10.80
N ASP A 140 -6.49 -0.95 -10.91
CA ASP A 140 -5.59 -2.09 -11.17
C ASP A 140 -4.88 -1.92 -12.53
N ALA A 141 -5.62 -1.58 -13.59
CA ALA A 141 -5.03 -1.29 -14.90
C ALA A 141 -4.00 -0.14 -14.82
N SER A 142 -4.34 0.96 -14.14
CA SER A 142 -3.42 2.09 -13.92
C SER A 142 -2.16 1.67 -13.16
N LEU A 143 -2.29 0.84 -12.12
CA LEU A 143 -1.14 0.32 -11.37
C LEU A 143 -0.22 -0.52 -12.27
N ARG A 144 -0.77 -1.45 -13.07
CA ARG A 144 0.02 -2.30 -13.97
C ARG A 144 0.77 -1.48 -15.03
N VAL A 145 0.13 -0.45 -15.58
CA VAL A 145 0.80 0.50 -16.49
C VAL A 145 1.93 1.24 -15.78
N ALA A 146 1.69 1.74 -14.56
CA ALA A 146 2.70 2.46 -13.79
C ALA A 146 3.91 1.57 -13.47
N VAL A 147 3.69 0.32 -13.08
CA VAL A 147 4.77 -0.65 -12.77
C VAL A 147 5.69 -0.90 -13.96
N GLN A 148 5.17 -0.92 -15.20
CA GLN A 148 6.01 -1.09 -16.40
C GLN A 148 6.98 0.08 -16.63
N GLY A 149 6.68 1.26 -16.07
CA GLY A 149 7.51 2.46 -16.18
C GLY A 149 8.44 2.72 -14.99
N VAL A 150 8.33 1.94 -13.91
CA VAL A 150 9.10 2.15 -12.67
C VAL A 150 10.34 1.26 -12.66
N THR A 151 11.50 1.84 -12.37
CA THR A 151 12.69 1.05 -11.99
C THR A 151 12.58 0.75 -10.49
N PRO A 152 12.64 -0.52 -10.04
CA PRO A 152 12.49 -0.84 -8.62
C PRO A 152 13.56 -0.14 -7.78
N GLU A 153 13.16 0.44 -6.65
CA GLU A 153 14.11 1.01 -5.68
C GLU A 153 14.96 -0.13 -5.09
N VAL A 154 16.25 -0.15 -5.50
CA VAL A 154 17.20 -1.23 -5.19
C VAL A 154 17.57 -1.32 -3.75
#